data_AF-A0A6P6G9X9-F1
#
_entry.id   AF-A0A6P6G9X9-F1
#
_cell.length_a   1.000
_cell.length_b   1.000
_cell.length_c   1.000
_cell.angle_alpha   90.00
_cell.angle_beta   90.00
_cell.angle_gamma   90.00
#
_symmetry.space_group_name_H-M   'P 1'
#
loop_
_entity.id
_entity.type
_entity.pdbx_description
1 polymer ?
#
loop_
_entity_poly.entity_id
_entity_poly.type
_entity_poly.pdbx_seq_one_letter_code
_entity_poly.pdbx_strand_id
1 'polypeptide(L)'
;MAQIMATEAAQIPVLDFCKGGVGLEQEGSERWKEMSRKVRKACENHGCFLLMYGELIPMSLRDEMLMATKALFDLPEDIKQKHRSSKPYCSYSGNCSVIPLSQSFGINDTTNLNAAQAFTNLMWPQGNPRFWYFFYFFYFLFFWAWSNGRLYAARHRVTMRGDKERYSAGLFLLPKEEMVIEVPQEFIDKDHPLLYRPFKYADYLTYFVSNVSDDALEIYAGV
;
A
#
# COMPACT_ATOMS: atom_id res chain seq x y z
N MET A 1 -2.70 -5.19 16.59
CA MET A 1 -1.92 -5.97 15.59
C MET A 1 -2.66 -5.87 14.27
N ALA A 2 -1.94 -5.69 13.15
CA ALA A 2 -2.56 -5.93 11.85
C ALA A 2 -2.84 -7.43 11.76
N GLN A 3 -4.10 -7.81 11.56
CA GLN A 3 -4.51 -9.20 11.39
C GLN A 3 -4.93 -9.38 9.94
N ILE A 4 -4.30 -10.34 9.28
CA ILE A 4 -4.76 -10.84 7.99
C ILE A 4 -5.87 -11.83 8.31
N MET A 5 -7.02 -11.66 7.67
CA MET A 5 -8.15 -12.57 7.82
C MET A 5 -7.88 -13.77 6.92
N ALA A 6 -6.83 -14.53 7.20
CA ALA A 6 -6.51 -15.77 6.54
C ALA A 6 -7.16 -16.94 7.31
N THR A 7 -7.73 -17.88 6.57
CA THR A 7 -8.18 -19.19 7.08
C THR A 7 -6.96 -19.95 7.62
N GLU A 8 -6.99 -20.22 8.92
CA GLU A 8 -6.07 -21.08 9.72
C GLU A 8 -4.54 -20.84 9.61
N ALA A 9 -3.95 -20.45 10.75
CA ALA A 9 -2.57 -20.75 11.22
C ALA A 9 -1.35 -20.65 10.27
N ALA A 10 -1.45 -20.04 9.09
CA ALA A 10 -0.31 -19.86 8.20
C ALA A 10 0.54 -18.66 8.65
N GLN A 11 1.80 -18.91 9.03
CA GLN A 11 2.77 -17.86 9.35
C GLN A 11 3.03 -17.00 8.11
N ILE A 12 2.90 -15.67 8.22
CA ILE A 12 3.20 -14.74 7.11
C ILE A 12 4.66 -14.94 6.68
N PRO A 13 4.94 -15.14 5.37
CA PRO A 13 6.31 -15.31 4.90
C PRO A 13 7.18 -14.10 5.25
N VAL A 14 8.39 -14.35 5.74
CA VAL A 14 9.40 -13.31 5.97
C VAL A 14 10.49 -13.46 4.92
N LEU A 15 10.68 -12.42 4.10
CA LEU A 15 11.68 -12.38 3.04
C LEU A 15 12.82 -11.45 3.45
N ASP A 16 14.02 -12.01 3.59
CA ASP A 16 15.22 -11.28 3.97
C ASP A 16 16.01 -10.90 2.72
N PHE A 17 16.04 -9.60 2.41
CA PHE A 17 16.79 -9.08 1.27
C PHE A 17 18.22 -8.67 1.66
N CYS A 18 18.54 -8.61 2.96
CA CYS A 18 19.87 -8.26 3.48
C CYS A 18 20.82 -9.44 3.52
N LYS A 19 20.35 -10.65 3.87
CA LYS A 19 21.20 -11.84 3.92
C LYS A 19 21.78 -12.19 2.54
N GLY A 20 23.07 -11.92 2.35
CA GLY A 20 23.90 -12.47 1.27
C GLY A 20 24.69 -11.50 0.38
N GLY A 21 24.80 -10.20 0.69
CA GLY A 21 25.65 -9.26 -0.08
C GLY A 21 25.14 -8.96 -1.51
N VAL A 22 26.00 -8.46 -2.40
CA VAL A 22 25.68 -8.07 -3.80
C VAL A 22 25.09 -9.26 -4.59
N GLY A 23 23.98 -9.07 -5.32
CA GLY A 23 23.41 -10.12 -6.18
C GLY A 23 21.91 -10.05 -6.47
N LEU A 24 21.12 -9.31 -5.67
CA LEU A 24 19.76 -8.91 -6.05
C LEU A 24 19.75 -7.78 -7.07
N GLU A 25 20.82 -6.99 -7.11
CA GLU A 25 20.99 -5.86 -8.04
C GLU A 25 21.20 -6.33 -9.49
N GLN A 26 21.69 -7.56 -9.69
CA GLN A 26 21.85 -8.13 -11.02
C GLN A 26 20.62 -8.96 -11.38
N GLU A 27 19.74 -8.37 -12.18
CA GLU A 27 18.61 -9.05 -12.77
C GLU A 27 19.06 -10.33 -13.51
N GLY A 28 18.36 -11.43 -13.29
CA GLY A 28 18.67 -12.72 -13.92
C GLY A 28 19.76 -13.56 -13.24
N SER A 29 20.41 -13.08 -12.18
CA SER A 29 21.28 -13.93 -11.35
C SER A 29 20.50 -15.08 -10.70
N GLU A 30 21.16 -16.19 -10.33
CA GLU A 30 20.48 -17.30 -9.66
C GLU A 30 19.80 -16.87 -8.36
N ARG A 31 20.42 -15.94 -7.62
CA ARG A 31 19.85 -15.39 -6.39
C ARG A 31 18.64 -14.48 -6.67
N TRP A 32 18.70 -13.66 -7.71
CA TRP A 32 17.54 -12.88 -8.15
C TRP A 32 16.38 -13.81 -8.51
N LYS A 33 16.63 -14.87 -9.29
CA LYS A 33 15.61 -15.85 -9.67
C LYS A 33 15.03 -16.58 -8.48
N GLU A 34 15.87 -16.97 -7.52
CA GLU A 34 15.43 -17.60 -6.27
C GLU A 34 14.53 -16.67 -5.47
N MET A 35 14.94 -15.42 -5.26
CA MET A 35 14.14 -14.43 -4.53
C MET A 35 12.83 -14.12 -5.25
N SER A 36 12.87 -13.94 -6.57
CA SER A 36 11.66 -13.73 -7.39
C SER A 36 10.67 -14.89 -7.27
N ARG A 37 11.14 -16.15 -7.20
CA ARG A 37 10.26 -17.29 -6.89
C ARG A 37 9.66 -17.22 -5.49
N LYS A 38 10.43 -16.83 -4.48
CA LYS A 38 9.93 -16.68 -3.09
C LYS A 38 8.87 -15.58 -2.99
N VAL A 39 9.12 -14.43 -3.60
CA VAL A 39 8.15 -13.31 -3.68
C VAL A 39 6.88 -13.76 -4.38
N ARG A 40 7.01 -14.38 -5.57
CA ARG A 40 5.86 -14.90 -6.32
C ARG A 40 5.02 -15.85 -5.48
N LYS A 41 5.64 -16.87 -4.88
CA LYS A 41 4.95 -17.85 -4.04
C LYS A 41 4.26 -17.23 -2.82
N ALA A 42 4.86 -16.20 -2.23
CA ALA A 42 4.23 -15.46 -1.14
C ALA A 42 2.98 -14.71 -1.61
N CYS A 43 3.03 -14.06 -2.78
CA CYS A 43 1.87 -13.38 -3.36
C CYS A 43 0.77 -14.36 -3.78
N GLU A 44 1.11 -15.50 -4.40
CA GLU A 44 0.16 -16.53 -4.83
C GLU A 44 -0.55 -17.19 -3.64
N ASN A 45 0.19 -17.52 -2.58
CA ASN A 45 -0.35 -18.32 -1.47
C ASN A 45 -0.87 -17.49 -0.30
N HIS A 46 -0.33 -16.29 -0.08
CA HIS A 46 -0.63 -15.48 1.10
C HIS A 46 -1.11 -14.06 0.76
N GLY A 47 -0.88 -13.59 -0.48
CA GLY A 47 -1.17 -12.21 -0.89
C GLY A 47 -0.40 -11.12 -0.14
N CYS A 48 0.60 -11.51 0.66
CA CYS A 48 1.40 -10.64 1.49
C CYS A 48 2.68 -11.34 1.95
N PHE A 49 3.66 -10.55 2.39
CA PHE A 49 4.86 -11.01 3.07
C PHE A 49 5.45 -9.86 3.89
N LEU A 50 6.30 -10.20 4.86
CA LEU A 50 7.13 -9.25 5.59
C LEU A 50 8.49 -9.16 4.91
N LEU A 51 8.89 -7.95 4.54
CA LEU A 51 10.20 -7.67 3.96
C LEU A 51 11.16 -7.23 5.07
N MET A 52 12.31 -7.89 5.18
CA MET A 52 13.42 -7.41 6.01
C MET A 52 14.47 -6.73 5.12
N TYR A 53 14.74 -5.47 5.41
CA TYR A 53 15.62 -4.57 4.65
C TYR A 53 16.58 -3.80 5.59
N GLY A 54 16.91 -4.41 6.74
CA GLY A 54 17.49 -3.74 7.92
C GLY A 54 18.80 -3.00 7.72
N GLU A 55 19.60 -3.34 6.70
CA GLU A 55 20.88 -2.67 6.42
C GLU A 55 20.77 -1.46 5.51
N LEU A 56 19.66 -1.32 4.77
CA LEU A 56 19.49 -0.30 3.73
C LEU A 56 18.65 0.89 4.20
N ILE A 57 17.88 0.73 5.28
CA ILE A 57 17.13 1.82 5.92
C ILE A 57 17.69 2.00 7.35
N PRO A 58 18.47 3.06 7.59
CA PRO A 58 19.03 3.34 8.91
C PRO A 58 17.96 3.42 10.00
N MET A 59 18.27 2.95 11.21
CA MET A 59 17.32 2.99 12.33
C MET A 59 16.92 4.43 12.68
N SER A 60 17.89 5.36 12.63
CA SER A 60 17.66 6.79 12.82
C SER A 60 16.58 7.33 11.88
N LEU A 61 16.57 6.86 10.63
CA LEU A 61 15.58 7.27 9.64
C LEU A 61 14.17 6.82 10.02
N ARG A 62 14.04 5.62 10.60
CA ARG A 62 12.75 5.08 11.07
C ARG A 62 12.23 5.86 12.26
N ASP A 63 13.12 6.22 13.19
CA ASP A 63 12.76 7.02 14.36
C ASP A 63 12.37 8.44 13.97
N GLU A 64 13.10 9.06 13.04
CA GLU A 64 12.76 10.35 12.46
C GLU A 64 11.39 10.31 11.76
N MET A 65 11.10 9.28 10.97
CA MET A 65 9.79 9.08 10.34
C MET A 65 8.67 8.97 11.39
N LEU A 66 8.89 8.19 12.45
CA LEU A 66 7.90 8.05 13.51
C LEU A 66 7.66 9.38 14.24
N MET A 67 8.73 10.13 14.53
CA MET A 67 8.63 11.46 15.14
C MET A 67 7.91 12.46 14.24
N ALA A 68 8.23 12.48 12.95
CA ALA A 68 7.57 13.33 11.96
C ALA A 68 6.08 12.99 11.81
N THR A 69 5.74 11.70 11.82
CA THR A 69 4.36 11.22 11.78
C THR A 69 3.58 11.68 13.02
N LYS A 70 4.17 11.52 14.21
CA LYS A 70 3.58 12.01 15.47
C LYS A 70 3.32 13.51 15.40
N ALA A 71 4.34 14.29 15.04
CA ALA A 71 4.24 15.74 14.90
C ALA A 71 3.14 16.17 13.91
N LEU A 72 2.91 15.41 12.84
CA LEU A 72 1.82 15.66 11.89
C LEU A 72 0.43 15.46 12.54
N PHE A 73 0.25 14.38 13.30
CA PHE A 73 -1.04 14.09 13.95
C PHE A 73 -1.32 14.98 15.17
N ASP A 74 -0.27 15.49 15.81
CA ASP A 74 -0.34 16.44 16.93
C ASP A 74 -0.70 17.87 16.49
N LEU A 75 -0.72 18.16 15.18
CA LEU A 75 -1.18 19.46 14.67
C LEU A 75 -2.64 19.74 15.07
N PRO A 76 -3.01 21.02 15.28
CA PRO A 76 -4.38 21.40 15.55
C PRO A 76 -5.35 20.89 14.46
N GLU A 77 -6.54 20.47 14.88
CA GLU A 77 -7.53 19.82 14.02
C GLU A 77 -7.90 20.68 12.80
N ASP A 78 -8.01 22.00 12.96
CA ASP A 78 -8.28 22.94 11.87
C ASP A 78 -7.16 22.99 10.83
N ILE A 79 -5.90 22.78 11.23
CA ILE A 79 -4.75 22.68 10.32
C ILE A 79 -4.83 21.36 9.54
N LYS A 80 -5.07 20.25 10.24
CA LYS A 80 -5.18 18.92 9.60
C LYS A 80 -6.30 18.89 8.56
N GLN A 81 -7.44 19.52 8.87
CA GLN A 81 -8.59 19.62 7.97
C GLN A 81 -8.38 20.48 6.71
N LYS A 82 -7.29 21.26 6.64
CA LYS A 82 -6.91 21.96 5.40
C LYS A 82 -6.40 21.00 4.32
N HIS A 83 -5.91 19.82 4.69
CA HIS A 83 -5.48 18.82 3.72
C HIS A 83 -6.66 18.14 3.05
N ARG A 84 -7.09 18.69 1.91
CA ARG A 84 -8.19 18.16 1.11
C ARG A 84 -7.72 17.90 -0.32
N SER A 85 -8.20 16.79 -0.85
CA SER A 85 -7.96 16.36 -2.22
C SER A 85 -9.27 15.85 -2.81
N SER A 86 -9.48 16.13 -4.10
CA SER A 86 -10.54 15.48 -4.88
C SER A 86 -10.23 14.01 -5.17
N LYS A 87 -8.97 13.57 -5.01
CA LYS A 87 -8.57 12.19 -5.22
C LYS A 87 -8.96 11.32 -4.01
N PRO A 88 -9.58 10.15 -4.23
CA PRO A 88 -9.95 9.25 -3.15
C PRO A 88 -8.75 8.87 -2.28
N TYR A 89 -8.96 8.77 -0.96
CA TYR A 89 -7.94 8.43 0.03
C TYR A 89 -6.75 9.40 0.15
N CYS A 90 -6.79 10.57 -0.50
CA CYS A 90 -5.67 11.52 -0.56
C CYS A 90 -5.89 12.79 0.28
N SER A 91 -6.82 12.73 1.24
CA SER A 91 -7.15 13.83 2.16
C SER A 91 -6.80 13.44 3.59
N TYR A 92 -6.84 14.41 4.50
CA TYR A 92 -7.00 14.10 5.91
C TYR A 92 -8.40 13.50 6.15
N SER A 93 -8.45 12.44 6.95
CA SER A 93 -9.69 11.85 7.44
C SER A 93 -9.54 11.61 8.93
N GLY A 94 -10.40 12.22 9.73
CA GLY A 94 -10.45 12.06 11.18
C GLY A 94 -11.87 12.29 11.67
N ASN A 95 -12.18 11.81 12.87
CA ASN A 95 -13.49 12.00 13.50
C ASN A 95 -14.67 11.47 12.65
N CYS A 96 -14.44 10.41 11.88
CA CYS A 96 -15.48 9.71 11.13
C CYS A 96 -16.39 8.96 12.10
N SER A 97 -17.72 9.13 11.99
CA SER A 97 -18.69 8.44 12.86
C SER A 97 -18.60 6.91 12.78
N VAL A 98 -18.16 6.38 11.63
CA VAL A 98 -18.00 4.94 11.39
C VAL A 98 -16.68 4.42 11.97
N ILE A 99 -15.62 5.25 11.99
CA ILE A 99 -14.29 4.86 12.49
C ILE A 99 -13.74 5.98 13.39
N PRO A 100 -14.35 6.22 14.57
CA PRO A 100 -14.09 7.41 15.37
C PRO A 100 -12.70 7.45 16.02
N LEU A 101 -12.06 6.29 16.13
CA LEU A 101 -10.74 6.12 16.75
C LEU A 101 -9.57 6.18 15.77
N SER A 102 -9.83 6.44 14.49
CA SER A 102 -8.81 6.46 13.43
C SER A 102 -8.67 7.85 12.83
N GLN A 103 -7.41 8.26 12.65
CA GLN A 103 -7.05 9.39 11.83
C GLN A 103 -6.08 8.92 10.74
N SER A 104 -6.17 9.50 9.55
CA SER A 104 -5.27 9.18 8.44
C SER A 104 -5.01 10.40 7.56
N PHE A 105 -3.81 10.48 7.02
CA PHE A 105 -3.47 11.38 5.92
C PHE A 105 -3.13 10.54 4.70
N GLY A 106 -3.76 10.87 3.58
CA GLY A 106 -3.27 10.42 2.28
C GLY A 106 -2.44 11.50 1.62
N ILE A 107 -1.23 11.16 1.19
CA ILE A 107 -0.33 12.09 0.50
C ILE A 107 0.03 11.47 -0.84
N ASN A 108 -0.24 12.18 -1.92
CA ASN A 108 0.10 11.75 -3.27
C ASN A 108 1.41 12.35 -3.73
N ASP A 109 1.99 11.72 -4.76
CA ASP A 109 3.16 12.22 -5.48
C ASP A 109 4.32 12.54 -4.53
N THR A 110 4.52 11.74 -3.49
CA THR A 110 5.55 11.97 -2.45
C THR A 110 6.97 11.90 -3.01
N THR A 111 7.16 11.32 -4.19
CA THR A 111 8.43 11.33 -4.93
C THR A 111 8.67 12.64 -5.70
N ASN A 112 7.66 13.48 -5.85
CA ASN A 112 7.76 14.80 -6.46
C ASN A 112 8.08 15.85 -5.37
N LEU A 113 9.27 16.43 -5.46
CA LEU A 113 9.77 17.43 -4.51
C LEU A 113 8.80 18.60 -4.33
N ASN A 114 8.18 19.09 -5.42
CA ASN A 114 7.26 20.23 -5.35
C ASN A 114 5.97 19.87 -4.62
N ALA A 115 5.43 18.67 -4.86
CA ALA A 115 4.21 18.21 -4.20
C ALA A 115 4.44 17.99 -2.70
N ALA A 116 5.55 17.35 -2.35
CA ALA A 116 5.94 17.13 -0.96
C ALA A 116 6.26 18.45 -0.23
N GLN A 117 6.89 19.42 -0.90
CA GLN A 117 7.12 20.76 -0.34
C GLN A 117 5.80 21.52 -0.15
N ALA A 118 4.88 21.46 -1.11
CA ALA A 118 3.56 22.08 -0.99
C ALA A 118 2.77 21.52 0.20
N PHE A 119 2.78 20.19 0.37
CA PHE A 119 2.18 19.55 1.55
C PHE A 119 2.85 20.02 2.85
N THR A 120 4.18 20.03 2.90
CA THR A 120 4.94 20.43 4.09
C THR A 120 4.65 21.88 4.48
N ASN A 121 4.63 22.80 3.50
CA ASN A 121 4.31 24.21 3.72
C ASN A 121 2.86 24.41 4.19
N LEU A 122 1.93 23.58 3.71
CA LEU A 122 0.53 23.62 4.14
C LEU A 122 0.39 23.21 5.61
N MET A 123 1.07 22.14 6.03
CA MET A 123 1.02 21.62 7.40
C MET A 123 1.82 22.49 8.39
N TRP A 124 2.99 22.97 7.96
CA TRP A 124 3.87 23.83 8.76
C TRP A 124 4.23 25.10 7.97
N PRO A 125 3.39 26.15 8.01
CA PRO A 125 3.68 27.41 7.32
C PRO A 125 4.97 28.09 7.80
N GLN A 126 5.42 27.79 9.02
CA GLN A 126 6.67 28.28 9.61
C GLN A 126 7.90 27.40 9.26
N GLY A 127 7.70 26.31 8.49
CA GLY A 127 8.72 25.34 8.10
C GLY A 127 8.87 24.15 9.07
N ASN A 128 9.17 22.98 8.51
CA ASN A 128 9.56 21.78 9.27
C ASN A 128 10.59 20.96 8.47
N PRO A 129 11.91 21.16 8.69
CA PRO A 129 12.95 20.49 7.91
C PRO A 129 13.08 18.98 8.18
N ARG A 130 12.35 18.42 9.16
CA ARG A 130 12.47 17.01 9.58
C ARG A 130 11.44 16.07 8.95
N PHE A 131 10.53 16.57 8.11
CA PHE A 131 9.37 15.81 7.63
C PHE A 131 9.63 14.87 6.42
N TRP A 132 10.88 14.48 6.13
CA TRP A 132 11.23 13.96 4.78
C TRP A 132 11.17 12.43 4.52
N TYR A 133 10.51 11.60 5.33
CA TYR A 133 10.68 10.14 5.18
C TYR A 133 9.36 9.35 5.18
N PHE A 134 9.20 8.42 4.21
CA PHE A 134 8.04 7.52 4.06
C PHE A 134 8.45 6.13 3.53
N PHE A 135 7.85 5.03 4.02
CA PHE A 135 8.13 3.65 3.57
C PHE A 135 6.89 2.72 3.48
N TYR A 136 7.11 1.56 2.83
CA TYR A 136 6.29 0.74 1.90
C TYR A 136 5.19 -0.18 2.44
N PHE A 137 4.05 -0.25 1.71
CA PHE A 137 3.12 -1.38 1.71
C PHE A 137 2.43 -1.52 0.33
N PHE A 138 2.67 -2.62 -0.38
CA PHE A 138 2.12 -2.82 -1.72
C PHE A 138 0.60 -3.08 -1.65
N TYR A 139 -0.18 -2.30 -2.42
CA TYR A 139 -1.59 -2.61 -2.66
C TYR A 139 -1.68 -3.55 -3.86
N PHE A 140 -2.31 -4.70 -3.67
CA PHE A 140 -2.30 -5.80 -4.64
C PHE A 140 -3.56 -5.88 -5.51
N LEU A 141 -4.55 -4.99 -5.36
CA LEU A 141 -5.84 -5.18 -6.01
C LEU A 141 -5.76 -5.12 -7.54
N PHE A 142 -4.96 -4.21 -8.11
CA PHE A 142 -4.75 -4.19 -9.56
C PHE A 142 -3.90 -5.38 -10.04
N PHE A 143 -2.95 -5.85 -9.23
CA PHE A 143 -2.17 -7.06 -9.52
C PHE A 143 -3.04 -8.32 -9.50
N TRP A 144 -4.07 -8.35 -8.66
CA TRP A 144 -5.02 -9.45 -8.60
C TRP A 144 -5.81 -9.58 -9.92
N ALA A 145 -6.39 -8.47 -10.39
CA ALA A 145 -7.06 -8.41 -11.69
C ALA A 145 -6.10 -8.74 -12.85
N TRP A 146 -4.96 -8.04 -12.92
CA TRP A 146 -3.96 -8.21 -13.96
C TRP A 146 -3.41 -9.63 -14.04
N SER A 147 -3.23 -10.30 -12.91
CA SER A 147 -2.75 -11.70 -12.86
C SER A 147 -3.83 -12.74 -13.09
N ASN A 148 -5.04 -12.33 -13.50
CA ASN A 148 -6.19 -13.21 -13.68
C ASN A 148 -6.50 -14.05 -12.43
N GLY A 149 -6.43 -13.45 -11.25
CA GLY A 149 -6.72 -14.16 -10.00
C GLY A 149 -5.52 -14.86 -9.35
N ARG A 150 -4.36 -14.93 -10.00
CA ARG A 150 -3.21 -15.73 -9.52
C ARG A 150 -2.48 -15.12 -8.33
N LEU A 151 -2.37 -13.79 -8.27
CA LEU A 151 -1.80 -13.08 -7.13
C LEU A 151 -2.94 -12.66 -6.21
N TYR A 152 -2.99 -13.26 -5.02
CA TYR A 152 -4.07 -13.03 -4.08
C TYR A 152 -3.99 -11.63 -3.45
N ALA A 153 -5.11 -10.92 -3.35
CA ALA A 153 -5.19 -9.68 -2.58
C ALA A 153 -5.65 -9.99 -1.15
N ALA A 154 -4.71 -10.15 -0.23
CA ALA A 154 -5.02 -10.57 1.13
C ALA A 154 -5.85 -9.53 1.90
N ARG A 155 -6.99 -10.00 2.43
CA ARG A 155 -7.82 -9.21 3.33
C ARG A 155 -7.12 -9.00 4.67
N HIS A 156 -7.02 -7.75 5.08
CA HIS A 156 -6.37 -7.38 6.34
C HIS A 156 -7.18 -6.31 7.06
N ARG A 157 -7.09 -6.33 8.39
CA ARG A 157 -7.70 -5.33 9.26
C ARG A 157 -6.74 -4.91 10.36
N VAL A 158 -6.88 -3.66 10.80
CA VAL A 158 -6.18 -3.17 11.99
C VAL A 158 -7.10 -3.31 13.19
N THR A 159 -6.61 -3.95 14.24
CA THR A 159 -7.30 -4.00 15.54
C THR A 159 -6.45 -3.28 16.58
N MET A 160 -7.10 -2.38 17.32
CA MET A 160 -6.51 -1.74 18.50
C MET A 160 -6.49 -2.74 19.65
N ARG A 161 -5.40 -2.73 20.41
CA ARG A 161 -5.26 -3.46 21.67
C ARG A 161 -4.61 -2.54 22.68
N GLY A 162 -5.24 -2.39 23.85
CA GLY A 162 -4.80 -1.47 24.89
C GLY A 162 -5.22 -0.02 24.63
N ASP A 163 -4.62 0.88 25.40
CA ASP A 163 -4.91 2.32 25.49
C ASP A 163 -3.85 3.20 24.84
N LYS A 164 -2.83 2.59 24.22
CA LYS A 164 -1.73 3.32 23.58
C LYS A 164 -2.04 3.64 22.12
N GLU A 165 -1.60 4.82 21.71
CA GLU A 165 -1.61 5.25 20.32
C GLU A 165 -0.79 4.30 19.44
N ARG A 166 -1.28 4.07 18.22
CA ARG A 166 -0.61 3.25 17.22
C ARG A 166 -0.40 4.07 15.96
N TYR A 167 0.87 4.22 15.56
CA TYR A 167 1.25 4.85 14.30
C TYR A 167 1.63 3.78 13.27
N SER A 168 1.21 3.99 12.03
CA SER A 168 1.64 3.19 10.89
C SER A 168 1.67 4.06 9.64
N ALA A 169 2.67 3.86 8.80
CA ALA A 169 2.74 4.44 7.47
C ALA A 169 2.62 3.32 6.44
N GLY A 170 1.90 3.60 5.35
CA GLY A 170 1.81 2.73 4.19
C GLY A 170 2.12 3.53 2.94
N LEU A 171 2.92 2.97 2.05
CA LEU A 171 3.22 3.56 0.75
C LEU A 171 2.75 2.61 -0.35
N PHE A 172 1.79 3.08 -1.11
CA PHE A 172 1.08 2.32 -2.12
C PHE A 172 1.63 2.64 -3.51
N LEU A 173 1.95 1.60 -4.29
CA LEU A 173 2.18 1.74 -5.72
C LEU A 173 0.85 1.64 -6.42
N LEU A 174 0.43 2.73 -7.05
CA LEU A 174 -0.84 2.81 -7.77
C LEU A 174 -0.56 2.94 -9.27
N PRO A 175 -1.32 2.25 -10.14
CA PRO A 175 -1.33 2.52 -11.56
C PRO A 175 -1.63 4.00 -11.85
N LYS A 176 -1.12 4.50 -12.97
CA LYS A 176 -1.56 5.81 -13.47
C LYS A 176 -3.06 5.77 -13.77
N GLU A 177 -3.72 6.91 -13.63
CA GLU A 177 -5.18 7.02 -13.75
C GLU A 177 -5.70 6.58 -15.13
N GLU A 178 -4.92 6.83 -16.18
CA GLU A 178 -5.22 6.45 -17.56
C GLU A 178 -4.90 5.00 -17.91
N MET A 179 -4.24 4.27 -17.01
CA MET A 179 -3.82 2.89 -17.28
C MET A 179 -5.04 1.98 -17.39
N VAL A 180 -5.07 1.20 -18.48
CA VAL A 180 -6.00 0.08 -18.65
C VAL A 180 -5.39 -1.15 -17.98
N ILE A 181 -6.12 -1.73 -17.03
CA ILE A 181 -5.80 -3.02 -16.42
C ILE A 181 -6.42 -4.10 -17.30
N GLU A 182 -5.56 -4.95 -17.86
CA GLU A 182 -5.94 -6.04 -18.74
C GLU A 182 -5.15 -7.29 -18.36
N VAL A 183 -5.82 -8.45 -18.44
CA VAL A 183 -5.19 -9.75 -18.22
C VAL A 183 -4.28 -10.08 -19.41
N PRO A 184 -2.97 -10.31 -19.20
CA PRO A 184 -2.09 -10.82 -20.25
C PRO A 184 -2.59 -12.15 -20.82
N GLN A 185 -2.45 -12.32 -22.14
CA GLN A 185 -2.91 -13.54 -22.83
C GLN A 185 -2.22 -14.81 -22.30
N GLU A 186 -0.99 -14.68 -21.81
CA GLU A 186 -0.21 -15.77 -21.22
C GLU A 186 -0.81 -16.32 -19.90
N PHE A 187 -1.76 -15.60 -19.28
CA PHE A 187 -2.47 -16.06 -18.10
C PHE A 187 -3.84 -16.67 -18.40
N ILE A 188 -4.21 -16.73 -19.68
CA ILE A 188 -5.47 -17.28 -20.17
C ILE A 188 -5.18 -18.57 -20.92
N ASP A 189 -5.73 -19.67 -20.43
CA ASP A 189 -5.61 -20.98 -21.07
C ASP A 189 -6.87 -21.80 -20.83
N LYS A 190 -6.89 -23.06 -21.27
CA LYS A 190 -8.07 -23.93 -21.14
C LYS A 190 -8.42 -24.22 -19.68
N ASP A 191 -7.43 -24.24 -18.80
CA ASP A 191 -7.60 -24.54 -17.38
C ASP A 191 -7.79 -23.25 -16.55
N HIS A 192 -7.40 -22.09 -17.10
CA HIS A 192 -7.54 -20.77 -16.50
C HIS A 192 -8.25 -19.80 -17.48
N PRO A 193 -9.59 -19.84 -17.57
CA PRO A 193 -10.33 -18.91 -18.41
C PRO A 193 -10.18 -17.46 -17.93
N LEU A 194 -10.50 -16.50 -18.80
CA LEU A 194 -10.51 -15.09 -18.47
C LEU A 194 -11.53 -14.79 -17.34
N LEU A 195 -11.07 -14.22 -16.24
CA LEU A 195 -11.92 -13.86 -15.10
C LEU A 195 -12.35 -12.38 -15.13
N TYR A 196 -11.47 -11.51 -15.65
CA TYR A 196 -11.68 -10.07 -15.59
C TYR A 196 -11.53 -9.43 -16.97
N ARG A 197 -12.56 -8.70 -17.43
CA ARG A 197 -12.49 -7.90 -18.65
C ARG A 197 -11.58 -6.68 -18.46
N PRO A 198 -10.99 -6.11 -19.53
CA PRO A 198 -10.19 -4.90 -19.42
C PRO A 198 -10.97 -3.72 -18.84
N PHE A 199 -10.34 -2.91 -17.99
CA PHE A 199 -10.95 -1.70 -17.44
C PHE A 199 -9.93 -0.61 -17.13
N LYS A 200 -10.37 0.65 -17.12
CA LYS A 200 -9.54 1.78 -16.73
C LYS A 200 -9.43 1.88 -15.21
N TYR A 201 -8.22 2.02 -14.69
CA TYR A 201 -7.97 2.01 -13.24
C TYR A 201 -8.72 3.12 -12.49
N ALA A 202 -8.72 4.36 -13.01
CA ALA A 202 -9.42 5.48 -12.36
C ALA A 202 -10.94 5.26 -12.23
N ASP A 203 -11.54 4.63 -13.23
CA ASP A 203 -12.99 4.39 -13.26
C ASP A 203 -13.36 3.31 -12.23
N TYR A 204 -12.54 2.26 -12.13
CA TYR A 204 -12.68 1.25 -11.09
C TYR A 204 -12.47 1.83 -9.69
N LEU A 205 -11.45 2.66 -9.48
CA LEU A 205 -11.19 3.28 -8.18
C LEU A 205 -12.39 4.14 -7.73
N THR A 206 -12.99 4.88 -8.66
CA THR A 206 -14.20 5.69 -8.42
C THR A 206 -15.41 4.81 -8.07
N TYR A 207 -15.58 3.69 -8.78
CA TYR A 207 -16.62 2.71 -8.46
C TYR A 207 -16.43 2.11 -7.06
N PHE A 208 -15.21 1.64 -6.75
CA PHE A 208 -14.85 0.97 -5.50
C PHE A 208 -15.11 1.86 -4.28
N VAL A 209 -14.70 3.13 -4.33
CA VAL A 209 -14.91 4.06 -3.20
C VAL A 209 -16.39 4.38 -2.95
N SER A 210 -17.22 4.26 -3.99
CA SER A 210 -18.67 4.49 -3.90
C SER A 210 -19.44 3.23 -3.53
N ASN A 211 -18.86 2.05 -3.77
CA ASN A 211 -19.48 0.73 -3.62
C ASN A 211 -18.54 -0.21 -2.88
N VAL A 212 -18.23 0.13 -1.63
CA VAL A 212 -17.30 -0.67 -0.81
C VAL A 212 -17.93 -2.05 -0.54
N SER A 213 -17.43 -3.04 -1.28
CA SER A 213 -17.84 -4.44 -1.20
C SER A 213 -16.60 -5.33 -1.31
N ASP A 214 -16.67 -6.50 -0.68
CA ASP A 214 -15.62 -7.50 -0.81
C ASP A 214 -15.49 -8.04 -2.24
N ASP A 215 -16.60 -8.02 -2.99
CA ASP A 215 -16.67 -8.54 -4.37
C ASP A 215 -16.67 -7.40 -5.43
N ALA A 216 -16.21 -6.20 -5.05
CA ALA A 216 -16.31 -5.02 -5.90
C ALA A 216 -15.58 -5.18 -7.25
N LEU A 217 -14.46 -5.92 -7.28
CA LEU A 217 -13.72 -6.18 -8.51
C LEU A 217 -14.49 -7.12 -9.44
N GLU A 218 -15.03 -8.19 -8.87
CA GLU A 218 -15.84 -9.19 -9.56
C GLU A 218 -17.12 -8.56 -10.13
N ILE A 219 -17.80 -7.72 -9.36
CA ILE A 219 -19.01 -7.02 -9.82
C ILE A 219 -18.66 -6.05 -10.96
N TYR A 220 -17.55 -5.33 -10.85
CA TYR A 220 -17.19 -4.28 -11.80
C TYR A 220 -16.60 -4.83 -13.11
N ALA A 221 -15.73 -5.84 -13.03
CA ALA A 221 -14.91 -6.31 -14.14
C ALA A 221 -15.03 -7.82 -14.41
N GLY A 222 -15.78 -8.59 -13.61
CA GLY A 222 -16.00 -10.01 -13.85
C GLY A 222 -16.57 -10.30 -15.24
N VAL A 223 -16.15 -11.45 -15.80
CA VAL A 223 -16.64 -12.01 -17.07
C VAL A 223 -17.72 -13.07 -16.82
#